data_AF-A0A0C3FYV7-F1
#
_entry.id   AF-A0A0C3FYV7-F1
#
_cell.length_a   1.000
_cell.length_b   1.000
_cell.length_c   1.000
_cell.angle_alpha   90.00
_cell.angle_beta   90.00
_cell.angle_gamma   90.00
#
_symmetry.space_group_name_H-M   'P 1'
#
loop_
_entity.id
_entity.type
_entity.pdbx_description
1 polymer ?
#
loop_
_entity_poly.entity_id
_entity_poly.type
_entity_poly.pdbx_seq_one_letter_code
_entity_poly.pdbx_strand_id
1 'polypeptide(L)'
;MRLDAEFICRALPLISTTPMQYITKMLKRTAALDVAATSLIIANQNNSNDWIYFFERLIHATDLACNSPGCVYKALPDFIGACQKKLEYPYIPIRDRLRGEDWCSAELQLWEEFAAAVGVSEEKLLEKWEREGKCCFPCCAKRAGGKAEKNKMVKRCSGCLEVRYHDRTCQKADWNRHRSICKLKARQREGV
;
A
#
# COMPACT_ATOMS: atom_id res chain seq x y z
N MET A 1 -21.41 11.18 1.52
CA MET A 1 -20.89 11.53 2.85
C MET A 1 -19.38 11.69 2.71
N ARG A 2 -18.85 12.93 2.71
CA ARG A 2 -17.40 13.17 2.70
C ARG A 2 -16.88 12.84 4.10
N LEU A 3 -15.92 11.91 4.19
CA LEU A 3 -15.18 11.71 5.43
C LEU A 3 -14.18 12.86 5.53
N ASP A 4 -14.40 13.75 6.48
CA ASP A 4 -13.48 14.84 6.80
C ASP A 4 -12.36 14.30 7.72
N ALA A 5 -11.11 14.62 7.38
CA ALA A 5 -9.95 14.23 8.17
C ALA A 5 -10.00 14.85 9.59
N GLU A 6 -10.52 16.07 9.72
CA GLU A 6 -10.72 16.70 11.03
C GLU A 6 -11.76 15.94 11.86
N PHE A 7 -12.86 15.50 11.24
CA PHE A 7 -13.88 14.73 11.94
C PHE A 7 -13.32 13.39 12.42
N ILE A 8 -12.58 12.67 11.58
CA ILE A 8 -11.93 11.42 11.98
C ILE A 8 -10.96 11.68 13.13
N CYS A 9 -10.08 12.69 13.02
CA CYS A 9 -9.06 12.96 14.03
C CYS A 9 -9.65 13.47 15.36
N ARG A 10 -10.65 14.35 15.33
CA ARG A 10 -11.23 14.95 16.54
C ARG A 10 -12.28 14.06 17.22
N ALA A 11 -13.03 13.27 16.45
CA ALA A 11 -14.11 12.45 17.01
C ALA A 11 -13.63 11.07 17.51
N LEU A 12 -12.52 10.54 16.99
CA LEU A 12 -11.98 9.23 17.38
C LEU A 12 -11.72 9.04 18.89
N PRO A 13 -11.11 10.00 19.60
CA PRO A 13 -10.89 9.86 21.05
C PRO A 13 -12.19 9.99 21.87
N LEU A 14 -13.21 10.67 21.35
CA LEU A 14 -14.43 11.01 22.10
C LEU A 14 -15.51 9.93 22.05
N ILE A 15 -15.45 9.02 21.06
CA ILE A 15 -16.54 8.06 20.79
C ILE A 15 -16.28 6.66 21.39
N SER A 16 -15.03 6.34 21.77
CA SER A 16 -14.70 4.98 22.21
C SER A 16 -13.61 4.95 23.27
N THR A 17 -13.84 4.16 24.32
CA THR A 17 -12.81 3.73 25.28
C THR A 17 -11.72 2.86 24.66
N THR A 18 -11.90 2.43 23.40
CA THR A 18 -10.96 1.59 22.64
C THR A 18 -10.75 2.14 21.21
N PRO A 19 -10.09 3.30 21.02
CA PRO A 19 -9.94 3.93 19.71
C PRO A 19 -9.34 3.01 18.64
N MET A 20 -8.34 2.20 19.00
CA MET A 20 -7.69 1.28 18.05
C MET A 20 -8.60 0.14 17.56
N GLN A 21 -9.52 -0.36 18.39
CA GLN A 21 -10.49 -1.36 17.93
C GLN A 21 -11.45 -0.77 16.92
N TYR A 22 -11.91 0.47 17.15
CA TYR A 22 -12.75 1.20 16.21
C TYR A 22 -12.01 1.44 14.89
N ILE A 23 -10.77 1.97 14.93
CA ILE A 23 -9.97 2.23 13.73
C ILE A 23 -9.73 0.92 12.96
N THR A 24 -9.38 -0.16 13.66
CA THR A 24 -9.20 -1.48 13.04
C THR A 24 -10.47 -1.94 12.32
N LYS A 25 -11.64 -1.80 12.97
CA LYS A 25 -12.94 -2.17 12.38
C LYS A 25 -13.28 -1.27 11.18
N MET A 26 -13.02 0.02 11.27
CA MET A 26 -13.19 0.99 10.19
C MET A 26 -12.32 0.60 8.98
N LEU A 27 -11.03 0.36 9.20
CA LEU A 27 -10.10 -0.05 8.14
C LEU A 27 -10.53 -1.37 7.48
N LYS A 28 -10.96 -2.37 8.28
CA LYS A 28 -11.43 -3.65 7.76
C LYS A 28 -12.70 -3.52 6.90
N ARG A 29 -13.59 -2.57 7.21
CA ARG A 29 -14.93 -2.46 6.60
C ARG A 29 -15.09 -1.39 5.53
N THR A 30 -14.19 -0.41 5.48
CA THR A 30 -14.33 0.77 4.62
C THR A 30 -13.13 0.93 3.70
N ALA A 31 -13.23 1.87 2.77
CA ALA A 31 -12.12 2.32 1.93
C ALA A 31 -11.33 3.48 2.57
N ALA A 32 -11.40 3.67 3.90
CA ALA A 32 -10.83 4.84 4.57
C ALA A 32 -9.34 5.04 4.27
N LEU A 33 -8.53 3.96 4.24
CA LEU A 33 -7.11 4.07 3.92
C LEU A 33 -6.87 4.40 2.45
N ASP A 34 -7.67 3.84 1.53
CA ASP A 34 -7.59 4.14 0.11
C ASP A 34 -7.93 5.61 -0.17
N VAL A 35 -8.96 6.13 0.51
CA VAL A 35 -9.36 7.53 0.47
C VAL A 35 -8.26 8.42 1.04
N ALA A 36 -7.77 8.13 2.24
CA ALA A 36 -6.69 8.90 2.88
C ALA A 36 -5.42 8.95 2.01
N ALA A 37 -5.02 7.81 1.43
CA ALA A 37 -3.87 7.72 0.54
C ALA A 37 -4.05 8.55 -0.75
N THR A 38 -5.25 8.53 -1.32
CA THR A 38 -5.57 9.37 -2.49
C THR A 38 -5.56 10.85 -2.11
N SER A 39 -6.05 11.18 -0.91
CA SER A 39 -6.05 12.55 -0.42
C SER A 39 -4.65 13.09 -0.13
N LEU A 40 -3.65 12.25 0.21
CA LEU A 40 -2.25 12.69 0.29
C LEU A 40 -1.75 13.24 -1.05
N ILE A 41 -2.16 12.63 -2.18
CA ILE A 41 -1.78 13.13 -3.51
C ILE A 41 -2.40 14.52 -3.74
N ILE A 42 -3.67 14.70 -3.35
CA ILE A 42 -4.38 15.98 -3.48
C ILE A 42 -3.77 17.04 -2.54
N ALA A 43 -3.42 16.66 -1.31
CA ALA A 43 -2.74 17.48 -0.32
C ALA A 43 -1.41 18.01 -0.86
N ASN A 44 -0.57 17.13 -1.40
CA ASN A 44 0.71 17.47 -2.04
C ASN A 44 0.51 18.44 -3.24
N GLN A 45 -0.54 18.25 -4.03
CA GLN A 45 -0.85 19.13 -5.17
C GLN A 45 -1.37 20.51 -4.76
N ASN A 46 -2.06 20.60 -3.62
CA ASN A 46 -2.71 21.81 -3.14
C ASN A 46 -1.99 22.49 -1.97
N ASN A 47 -0.85 21.94 -1.52
CA ASN A 47 -0.11 22.38 -0.33
C ASN A 47 -0.99 22.44 0.94
N SER A 48 -1.84 21.41 1.15
CA SER A 48 -2.71 21.27 2.33
C SER A 48 -2.19 20.21 3.29
N ASN A 49 -2.38 20.42 4.60
CA ASN A 49 -1.92 19.50 5.65
C ASN A 49 -3.04 18.61 6.23
N ASP A 50 -4.24 18.63 5.66
CA ASP A 50 -5.44 18.03 6.28
C ASP A 50 -5.29 16.53 6.58
N TRP A 51 -4.46 15.82 5.80
CA TRP A 51 -4.25 14.38 5.93
C TRP A 51 -2.94 14.00 6.63
N ILE A 52 -2.04 14.96 6.84
CA ILE A 52 -0.75 14.71 7.50
C ILE A 52 -0.99 14.19 8.93
N TYR A 53 -1.80 14.89 9.71
CA TYR A 53 -2.13 14.48 11.08
C TYR A 53 -2.79 13.11 11.19
N PHE A 54 -3.56 12.71 10.17
CA PHE A 54 -4.16 11.38 10.13
C PHE A 54 -3.06 10.30 10.07
N PHE A 55 -2.10 10.45 9.15
CA PHE A 55 -1.01 9.51 8.98
C PHE A 55 0.00 9.55 10.13
N GLU A 56 0.35 10.73 10.66
CA GLU A 56 1.19 10.85 11.86
C GLU A 56 0.62 10.05 13.03
N ARG A 57 -0.71 10.11 13.23
CA ARG A 57 -1.39 9.30 14.26
C ARG A 57 -1.35 7.81 13.96
N LEU A 58 -1.49 7.41 12.69
CA LEU A 58 -1.36 6.00 12.32
C LEU A 58 0.08 5.50 12.55
N ILE A 59 1.10 6.30 12.21
CA ILE A 59 2.51 5.98 12.47
C ILE A 59 2.76 5.88 13.97
N HIS A 60 2.30 6.86 14.76
CA HIS A 60 2.40 6.81 16.20
C HIS A 60 1.76 5.55 16.79
N ALA A 61 0.60 5.14 16.27
CA ALA A 61 -0.06 3.92 16.70
C ALA A 61 0.81 2.67 16.45
N THR A 62 1.60 2.68 15.38
CA THR A 62 2.52 1.58 15.02
C THR A 62 3.88 1.65 15.70
N ASP A 63 4.21 2.78 16.32
CA ASP A 63 5.50 2.98 16.95
C ASP A 63 5.64 2.12 18.21
N LEU A 64 6.51 1.11 18.14
CA LEU A 64 6.85 0.25 19.26
C LEU A 64 7.62 1.02 20.36
N ALA A 65 8.25 2.15 20.01
CA ALA A 65 8.98 3.02 20.91
C ALA A 65 8.10 4.07 21.61
N CYS A 66 6.77 4.06 21.37
CA CYS A 66 5.85 4.90 22.12
C CYS A 66 5.86 4.52 23.61
N ASN A 67 6.66 5.27 24.37
CA ASN A 67 6.87 5.06 25.81
C ASN A 67 5.83 5.76 26.69
N SER A 68 4.84 6.43 26.09
CA SER A 68 3.79 7.13 26.83
C SER A 68 2.96 6.13 27.64
N PRO A 69 3.01 6.19 28.99
CA PRO A 69 2.23 5.30 29.84
C PRO A 69 0.76 5.46 29.54
N GLY A 70 0.08 4.35 29.21
CA GLY A 70 -1.35 4.37 28.89
C GLY A 70 -1.71 4.93 27.52
N CYS A 71 -0.79 4.93 26.54
CA CYS A 71 -1.13 5.30 25.17
C CYS A 71 -2.27 4.43 24.62
N VAL A 72 -3.44 5.06 24.45
CA VAL A 72 -4.67 4.41 23.91
C VAL A 72 -4.57 4.07 22.42
N TYR A 73 -3.52 4.53 21.76
CA TYR A 73 -3.27 4.34 20.33
C TYR A 73 -2.31 3.18 20.03
N LYS A 74 -1.78 2.49 21.04
CA LYS A 74 -0.88 1.35 20.80
C LYS A 74 -1.53 0.31 19.88
N ALA A 75 -0.93 0.07 18.73
CA ALA A 75 -1.46 -0.83 17.72
C ALA A 75 -1.58 -2.26 18.25
N LEU A 76 -2.73 -2.87 17.94
CA LEU A 76 -2.95 -4.30 18.12
C LEU A 76 -2.42 -5.06 16.88
N PRO A 77 -2.01 -6.33 17.00
CA PRO A 77 -1.62 -7.14 15.85
C PRO A 77 -2.68 -7.14 14.74
N ASP A 78 -3.96 -7.14 15.14
CA ASP A 78 -5.12 -7.05 14.27
C ASP A 78 -5.21 -5.76 13.45
N PHE A 79 -4.73 -4.64 14.01
CA PHE A 79 -4.62 -3.35 13.32
C PHE A 79 -3.53 -3.42 12.26
N ILE A 80 -2.34 -3.90 12.63
CA ILE A 80 -1.20 -4.05 11.71
C ILE A 80 -1.59 -4.92 10.52
N GLY A 81 -2.20 -6.08 10.78
CA GLY A 81 -2.68 -6.98 9.73
C GLY A 81 -3.74 -6.34 8.82
N ALA A 82 -4.61 -5.48 9.37
CA ALA A 82 -5.58 -4.73 8.58
C ALA A 82 -4.90 -3.68 7.68
N CYS A 83 -3.94 -2.93 8.20
CA CYS A 83 -3.15 -1.96 7.44
C CYS A 83 -2.35 -2.65 6.32
N GLN A 84 -1.61 -3.71 6.63
CA GLN A 84 -0.85 -4.49 5.66
C GLN A 84 -1.74 -4.92 4.48
N LYS A 85 -2.87 -5.56 4.79
CA LYS A 85 -3.82 -6.03 3.77
C LYS A 85 -4.39 -4.89 2.93
N LYS A 86 -4.62 -3.72 3.53
CA LYS A 86 -5.15 -2.54 2.83
C LYS A 86 -4.11 -1.84 1.99
N LEU A 87 -2.85 -1.84 2.41
CA LEU A 87 -1.75 -1.25 1.65
C LEU A 87 -1.28 -2.11 0.48
N GLU A 88 -1.57 -3.41 0.48
CA GLU A 88 -1.10 -4.34 -0.56
C GLU A 88 -1.22 -3.78 -1.98
N TYR A 89 -2.36 -3.19 -2.31
CA TYR A 89 -2.61 -2.66 -3.65
C TYR A 89 -2.28 -1.18 -3.85
N PRO A 90 -2.69 -0.25 -2.97
CA PRO A 90 -2.46 1.17 -3.19
C PRO A 90 -1.01 1.60 -2.92
N TYR A 91 -0.18 0.85 -2.17
CA TYR A 91 1.16 1.30 -1.79
C TYR A 91 2.01 1.79 -2.95
N ILE A 92 2.30 0.91 -3.93
CA ILE A 92 3.19 1.26 -5.06
C ILE A 92 2.56 2.36 -5.95
N PRO A 93 1.30 2.26 -6.39
CA PRO A 93 0.69 3.30 -7.22
C PRO A 93 0.62 4.68 -6.56
N ILE A 94 0.34 4.75 -5.26
CA ILE A 94 0.29 6.03 -4.53
C ILE A 94 1.69 6.59 -4.37
N ARG A 95 2.66 5.77 -3.96
CA ARG A 95 4.07 6.18 -3.83
C ARG A 95 4.63 6.71 -5.14
N ASP A 96 4.40 6.01 -6.24
CA ASP A 96 4.90 6.42 -7.57
C ASP A 96 4.25 7.74 -8.02
N ARG A 97 3.00 8.02 -7.63
CA ARG A 97 2.34 9.31 -7.88
C ARG A 97 2.88 10.43 -7.00
N LEU A 98 3.14 10.15 -5.72
CA LEU A 98 3.73 11.11 -4.79
C LEU A 98 5.15 11.48 -5.19
N ARG A 99 5.95 10.52 -5.69
CA ARG A 99 7.29 10.78 -6.22
C ARG A 99 7.32 11.77 -7.38
N GLY A 100 6.24 11.85 -8.16
CA GLY A 100 6.04 12.81 -9.25
C GLY A 100 7.34 13.31 -9.89
N GLU A 101 7.61 14.60 -9.72
CA GLU A 101 8.92 15.22 -9.98
C GLU A 101 9.72 15.46 -8.68
N ASP A 102 9.06 15.48 -7.52
CA ASP A 102 9.68 15.74 -6.23
C ASP A 102 9.85 14.44 -5.43
N TRP A 103 11.11 14.03 -5.26
CA TRP A 103 11.48 12.79 -4.58
C TRP A 103 11.52 12.94 -3.06
N CYS A 104 11.25 14.14 -2.53
CA CYS A 104 11.47 14.50 -1.14
C CYS A 104 10.25 15.17 -0.47
N SER A 105 9.05 15.07 -1.04
CA SER A 105 7.87 15.68 -0.42
C SER A 105 7.54 15.06 0.94
N ALA A 106 6.98 15.87 1.85
CA ALA A 106 6.60 15.43 3.19
C ALA A 106 5.57 14.29 3.13
N GLU A 107 4.65 14.33 2.17
CA GLU A 107 3.63 13.32 1.94
C GLU A 107 4.23 11.99 1.48
N LEU A 108 5.27 12.03 0.64
CA LEU A 108 5.99 10.82 0.24
C LEU A 108 6.70 10.19 1.44
N GLN A 109 7.43 10.98 2.23
CA GLN A 109 8.12 10.51 3.42
C GLN A 109 7.13 9.88 4.41
N LEU A 110 6.01 10.56 4.66
CA LEU A 110 4.97 10.09 5.56
C LEU A 110 4.32 8.79 5.07
N TRP A 111 4.10 8.65 3.76
CA TRP A 111 3.58 7.42 3.15
C TRP A 111 4.55 6.26 3.26
N GLU A 112 5.84 6.48 3.01
CA GLU A 112 6.88 5.46 3.10
C GLU A 112 7.17 5.07 4.56
N GLU A 113 7.19 6.02 5.49
CA GLU A 113 7.34 5.78 6.93
C GLU A 113 6.17 4.96 7.48
N PHE A 114 4.92 5.33 7.15
CA PHE A 114 3.76 4.54 7.54
C PHE A 114 3.82 3.11 7.00
N ALA A 115 4.17 2.94 5.72
CA ALA A 115 4.30 1.62 5.12
C ALA A 115 5.39 0.79 5.82
N ALA A 116 6.55 1.39 6.09
CA ALA A 116 7.65 0.76 6.81
C ALA A 116 7.23 0.33 8.22
N ALA A 117 6.51 1.18 8.95
CA ALA A 117 6.05 0.92 10.30
C ALA A 117 5.06 -0.24 10.40
N VAL A 118 4.26 -0.49 9.36
CA VAL A 118 3.41 -1.70 9.25
C VAL A 118 4.08 -2.86 8.51
N GLY A 119 5.36 -2.73 8.15
CA GLY A 119 6.16 -3.79 7.52
C GLY A 119 5.88 -4.03 6.04
N VAL A 120 5.32 -3.05 5.33
CA VAL A 120 5.05 -3.08 3.88
C VAL A 120 6.18 -2.36 3.13
N SER A 121 6.73 -3.03 2.12
CA SER A 121 7.67 -2.44 1.16
C SER A 121 7.36 -2.93 -0.26
N GLU A 122 7.86 -2.22 -1.28
CA GLU A 122 7.68 -2.66 -2.68
C GLU A 122 8.26 -4.06 -2.90
N GLU A 123 9.49 -4.30 -2.41
CA GLU A 123 10.16 -5.60 -2.52
C GLU A 123 9.30 -6.73 -1.95
N LYS A 124 8.83 -6.60 -0.70
CA LYS A 124 7.98 -7.60 -0.05
C LYS A 124 6.66 -7.83 -0.80
N LEU A 125 6.07 -6.78 -1.36
CA LEU A 125 4.84 -6.91 -2.15
C LEU A 125 5.09 -7.64 -3.47
N LEU A 126 6.19 -7.32 -4.17
CA LEU A 126 6.54 -7.97 -5.43
C LEU A 126 6.85 -9.45 -5.22
N GLU A 127 7.64 -9.79 -4.22
CA GLU A 127 7.91 -11.19 -3.84
C GLU A 127 6.63 -11.94 -3.48
N LYS A 128 5.76 -11.32 -2.67
CA LYS A 128 4.46 -11.89 -2.31
C LYS A 128 3.63 -12.16 -3.57
N TRP A 129 3.55 -11.21 -4.49
CA TRP A 129 2.75 -11.36 -5.70
C TRP A 129 3.31 -12.40 -6.67
N GLU A 130 4.63 -12.49 -6.80
CA GLU A 130 5.28 -13.55 -7.58
C GLU A 130 4.94 -14.93 -6.99
N ARG A 131 5.13 -15.10 -5.67
CA ARG A 131 4.83 -16.35 -4.94
C ARG A 131 3.35 -16.74 -5.04
N GLU A 132 2.44 -15.79 -4.92
CA GLU A 132 0.99 -16.00 -5.06
C GLU A 132 0.57 -16.17 -6.52
N GLY A 133 1.50 -16.05 -7.47
CA GLY A 133 1.20 -16.20 -8.88
C GLY A 133 0.26 -15.13 -9.41
N LYS A 134 0.30 -13.92 -8.83
CA LYS A 134 -0.46 -12.75 -9.26
C LYS A 134 0.28 -12.05 -10.41
N CYS A 135 -0.39 -11.06 -11.02
CA CYS A 135 0.27 -10.15 -11.95
C CYS A 135 1.51 -9.53 -11.26
N CYS A 136 2.61 -9.34 -11.99
CA CYS A 136 3.84 -8.76 -11.44
C CYS A 136 3.97 -7.26 -11.72
N PHE A 137 3.13 -6.70 -12.59
CA PHE A 137 3.10 -5.25 -12.82
C PHE A 137 2.52 -4.52 -11.58
N PRO A 138 3.29 -3.64 -10.91
CA PRO A 138 2.85 -3.00 -9.67
C PRO A 138 1.55 -2.19 -9.83
N CYS A 139 1.46 -1.41 -10.90
CA CYS A 139 0.32 -0.51 -11.17
C CYS A 139 -0.80 -1.19 -11.96
N CYS A 140 -0.97 -2.50 -11.82
CA CYS A 140 -1.99 -3.25 -12.53
C CYS A 140 -3.41 -2.91 -12.02
N ALA A 141 -4.18 -2.13 -12.78
CA ALA A 141 -5.56 -1.75 -12.44
C ALA A 141 -6.48 -2.95 -12.16
N LYS A 142 -6.29 -4.05 -12.90
CA LYS A 142 -7.07 -5.30 -12.74
C LYS A 142 -6.86 -5.97 -11.38
N ARG A 143 -5.78 -5.64 -10.67
CA ARG A 143 -5.47 -6.18 -9.34
C ARG A 143 -6.41 -5.63 -8.26
N ALA A 144 -6.77 -4.35 -8.38
CA ALA A 144 -7.72 -3.68 -7.49
C ALA A 144 -9.19 -3.98 -7.83
N GLY A 145 -9.46 -4.56 -9.01
CA GLY A 145 -10.81 -4.90 -9.46
C GLY A 145 -11.54 -5.93 -8.59
N GLY A 146 -12.86 -6.02 -8.76
CA GLY A 146 -13.71 -7.00 -8.06
C GLY A 146 -13.37 -8.46 -8.40
N LYS A 147 -14.07 -9.42 -7.77
CA LYS A 147 -13.84 -10.88 -7.96
C LYS A 147 -13.75 -11.30 -9.44
N ALA A 148 -14.54 -10.69 -10.32
CA ALA A 148 -14.54 -10.99 -11.76
C ALA A 148 -13.23 -10.60 -12.48
N GLU A 149 -12.61 -9.48 -12.08
CA GLU A 149 -11.32 -9.04 -12.63
C GLU A 149 -10.15 -9.84 -12.06
N LYS A 150 -10.26 -10.26 -10.79
CA LYS A 150 -9.27 -11.12 -10.11
C LYS A 150 -9.19 -12.54 -10.68
N ASN A 151 -10.27 -13.02 -11.30
CA ASN A 151 -10.33 -14.34 -11.91
C ASN A 151 -9.81 -14.37 -13.37
N LYS A 152 -9.36 -13.24 -13.94
CA LYS A 152 -8.70 -13.28 -15.25
C LYS A 152 -7.39 -14.05 -15.12
N MET A 153 -7.27 -15.12 -15.90
CA MET A 153 -6.09 -15.98 -15.92
C MET A 153 -4.84 -15.16 -16.25
N VAL A 154 -3.89 -15.11 -15.31
CA VAL A 154 -2.59 -14.50 -15.57
C VAL A 154 -1.72 -15.45 -16.39
N LYS A 155 -1.01 -14.91 -17.38
CA LYS A 155 -0.12 -15.65 -18.26
C LYS A 155 1.32 -15.50 -17.80
N ARG A 156 2.10 -16.57 -17.89
CA ARG A 156 3.54 -16.53 -17.62
C ARG A 156 4.25 -15.71 -18.69
N CYS A 157 5.29 -14.98 -18.30
CA CYS A 157 6.20 -14.34 -19.25
C CYS A 157 6.86 -15.41 -20.12
N SER A 158 6.73 -15.31 -21.45
CA SER A 158 7.27 -16.31 -22.38
C SER A 158 8.80 -16.42 -22.37
N GLY A 159 9.52 -15.43 -21.81
CA GLY A 159 10.97 -15.49 -21.65
C GLY A 159 11.39 -16.34 -20.46
N CYS A 160 11.14 -15.85 -19.24
CA CYS A 160 11.59 -16.54 -18.02
C CYS A 160 10.66 -17.67 -17.55
N LEU A 161 9.37 -17.65 -17.93
CA LEU A 161 8.27 -18.50 -17.41
C LEU A 161 7.97 -18.38 -15.91
N GLU A 162 8.67 -17.52 -15.17
CA GLU A 162 8.49 -17.34 -13.72
C GLU A 162 7.37 -16.33 -13.39
N VAL A 163 7.55 -15.09 -13.85
CA VAL A 163 6.61 -14.00 -13.53
C VAL A 163 5.34 -14.08 -14.36
N ARG A 164 4.23 -13.52 -13.86
CA ARG A 164 2.92 -13.58 -14.52
C ARG A 164 2.33 -12.20 -14.75
N TYR A 165 1.53 -12.06 -15.80
CA TYR A 165 0.84 -10.83 -16.17
C TYR A 165 -0.59 -11.12 -16.62
N HIS A 166 -1.54 -10.21 -16.37
CA HIS A 166 -2.89 -10.38 -16.91
C HIS A 166 -2.92 -10.36 -18.45
N ASP A 167 -2.06 -9.52 -19.06
CA ASP A 167 -1.96 -9.35 -20.51
C ASP A 167 -0.62 -8.73 -20.92
N ARG A 168 -0.44 -8.57 -22.24
CA ARG A 168 0.75 -7.94 -22.84
C ARG A 168 0.88 -6.47 -22.46
N THR A 169 -0.21 -5.79 -22.08
CA THR A 169 -0.17 -4.39 -21.63
C THR A 169 0.56 -4.29 -20.29
N CYS A 170 0.20 -5.13 -19.32
CA CYS A 170 0.89 -5.20 -18.03
C CYS A 170 2.37 -5.61 -18.20
N GLN A 171 2.64 -6.59 -19.08
CA GLN A 171 4.02 -7.02 -19.35
C GLN A 171 4.86 -5.90 -19.96
N LYS A 172 4.34 -5.17 -20.95
CA LYS A 172 5.05 -4.06 -21.60
C LYS A 172 5.33 -2.93 -20.61
N ALA A 173 4.34 -2.58 -19.77
CA ALA A 173 4.51 -1.53 -18.77
C ALA A 173 5.56 -1.89 -17.70
N ASP A 174 5.64 -3.17 -17.31
CA ASP A 174 6.62 -3.67 -16.35
C ASP A 174 8.00 -3.97 -16.97
N TRP A 175 8.14 -3.89 -18.30
CA TRP A 175 9.29 -4.44 -19.00
C TRP A 175 10.62 -3.82 -18.58
N ASN A 176 10.66 -2.49 -18.37
CA ASN A 176 11.88 -1.81 -17.96
C ASN A 176 12.44 -2.36 -16.64
N ARG A 177 11.55 -2.67 -15.69
CA ARG A 177 11.90 -3.30 -14.40
C ARG A 177 12.21 -4.78 -14.56
N HIS A 178 11.41 -5.49 -15.36
CA HIS A 178 11.51 -6.95 -15.50
C HIS A 178 12.69 -7.41 -16.38
N ARG A 179 13.14 -6.63 -17.36
CA ARG A 179 14.04 -7.09 -18.43
C ARG A 179 15.33 -7.74 -17.94
N SER A 180 15.99 -7.14 -16.94
CA SER A 180 17.23 -7.68 -16.35
C SER A 180 16.98 -9.01 -15.64
N ILE A 181 15.93 -9.05 -14.81
CA ILE A 181 15.49 -10.23 -14.05
C ILE A 181 15.06 -11.36 -15.01
N CYS A 182 14.36 -11.03 -16.09
CA CYS A 182 13.92 -11.97 -17.12
C CYS A 182 15.10 -12.74 -17.72
N LYS A 183 16.15 -12.01 -18.13
CA LYS A 183 17.37 -12.60 -18.70
C LYS A 183 18.09 -13.48 -17.70
N LEU A 184 18.21 -13.04 -16.45
CA LEU A 184 18.85 -13.82 -15.38
C LEU A 184 18.14 -15.15 -15.16
N LYS A 185 16.81 -15.11 -14.97
CA LYS A 185 15.99 -16.31 -14.74
C LYS A 185 15.96 -17.25 -15.96
N ALA A 186 15.93 -16.71 -17.18
CA ALA A 186 15.99 -17.52 -18.40
C ALA A 186 17.31 -18.32 -18.48
N ARG A 187 18.46 -17.67 -18.24
CA ARG A 187 19.78 -18.33 -18.24
C ARG A 187 19.90 -19.41 -17.17
N GLN A 188 19.39 -19.14 -15.97
CA GLN A 188 19.39 -20.12 -14.88
C GLN A 188 18.63 -21.40 -15.22
N ARG A 189 17.68 -21.34 -16.16
CA ARG A 189 16.92 -22.50 -16.62
C ARG A 189 17.58 -23.27 -17.76
N GLU A 190 18.45 -22.63 -18.53
CA GLU A 190 19.20 -23.25 -19.63
C GLU A 190 20.49 -23.93 -19.16
N GLY A 191 20.99 -23.56 -17.97
CA GLY A 191 22.16 -24.16 -17.32
C GLY A 191 21.85 -25.31 -16.37
N VAL A 192 20.62 -25.81 -16.38
CA VAL A 192 20.15 -27.02 -15.68
C VAL A 192 19.76 -28.05 -16.73
#